data_AF-A0A2D4FN17-F1
#
_entry.id   AF-A0A2D4FN17-F1
#
_cell.length_a   1.000
_cell.length_b   1.000
_cell.length_c   1.000
_cell.angle_alpha   90.00
_cell.angle_beta   90.00
_cell.angle_gamma   90.00
#
_symmetry.space_group_name_H-M   'P 1'
#
loop_
_entity.id
_entity.type
_entity.pdbx_description
1 polymer ?
#
loop_
_entity_poly.entity_id
_entity_poly.type
_entity_poly.pdbx_seq_one_letter_code
_entity_poly.pdbx_strand_id
1 'polypeptide(L)'
;VHGFLPASTDRKKPMRPVPTTKKPPRPCDSHPCLHGGTCEDDGRDFTCSCPAGKGGAVCEKSIRYFIPSFGGKSYLAFKMMKAYHTVRIAMEFRASELSGLLLYNGQNRGKDFVSLALVNGFVELRFNTGSGTGVITSKVPIEPGQWHA
;
A
#
# COMPACT_ATOMS: atom_id res chain seq x y z
N VAL A 1 -47.32 65.31 29.32
CA VAL A 1 -46.22 64.76 30.14
C VAL A 1 -46.05 63.31 29.74
N HIS A 2 -45.08 63.00 28.87
CA HIS A 2 -44.88 61.65 28.34
C HIS A 2 -44.24 60.75 29.40
N GLY A 3 -44.84 59.56 29.60
CA GLY A 3 -44.45 58.60 30.63
C GLY A 3 -43.14 57.87 30.32
N PHE A 4 -42.36 57.62 31.36
CA PHE A 4 -41.18 56.75 31.34
C PHE A 4 -41.59 55.34 31.79
N LEU A 5 -41.35 54.33 30.94
CA LEU A 5 -41.38 52.91 31.31
C LEU A 5 -40.00 52.47 31.80
N PRO A 6 -39.89 51.56 32.80
CA PRO A 6 -38.59 51.10 33.28
C PRO A 6 -37.98 50.05 32.33
N ALA A 7 -36.65 50.11 32.18
CA ALA A 7 -35.87 49.14 31.41
C ALA A 7 -35.87 47.76 32.09
N SER A 8 -36.29 46.72 31.36
CA SER A 8 -36.18 45.33 31.79
C SER A 8 -34.71 44.91 31.79
N THR A 9 -34.16 44.58 32.97
CA THR A 9 -32.84 43.94 33.08
C THR A 9 -32.97 42.45 32.83
N ASP A 10 -32.78 42.00 31.59
CA ASP A 10 -32.67 40.58 31.27
C ASP A 10 -31.38 40.01 31.90
N ARG A 11 -31.54 39.28 33.00
CA ARG A 11 -30.46 38.50 33.61
C ARG A 11 -30.09 37.38 32.63
N LYS A 12 -28.96 37.50 31.92
CA LYS A 12 -28.36 36.38 31.19
C LYS A 12 -28.09 35.23 32.16
N LYS A 13 -28.89 34.17 32.06
CA LYS A 13 -28.72 32.93 32.81
C LYS A 13 -27.36 32.31 32.43
N PRO A 14 -26.54 31.85 33.39
CA PRO A 14 -25.26 31.21 33.07
C PRO A 14 -25.50 30.00 32.17
N MET A 15 -24.93 30.01 30.97
CA MET A 15 -24.95 28.84 30.09
C MET A 15 -24.12 27.74 30.75
N ARG A 16 -24.78 26.66 31.17
CA ARG A 16 -24.09 25.43 31.58
C ARG A 16 -23.18 25.01 30.43
N PRO A 17 -21.89 24.70 30.65
CA PRO A 17 -21.07 24.14 29.58
C PRO A 17 -21.77 22.91 29.04
N VAL A 18 -22.06 22.93 27.74
CA VAL A 18 -22.59 21.76 27.04
C VAL A 18 -21.57 20.64 27.28
N PRO A 19 -21.97 19.46 27.80
CA PRO A 19 -21.08 18.32 27.87
C PRO A 19 -20.62 18.05 26.44
N THR A 20 -19.35 18.35 26.15
CA THR A 20 -18.76 17.90 24.90
C THR A 20 -18.81 16.39 24.97
N THR A 21 -19.65 15.79 24.13
CA THR A 21 -19.66 14.35 23.92
C THR A 21 -18.29 14.01 23.35
N LYS A 22 -17.33 13.70 24.23
CA LYS A 22 -15.99 13.29 23.85
C LYS A 22 -16.17 12.01 23.04
N LYS A 23 -16.07 12.13 21.71
CA LYS A 23 -15.94 10.99 20.82
C LYS A 23 -14.80 10.13 21.37
N PRO A 24 -15.00 8.81 21.56
CA PRO A 24 -13.94 7.96 22.07
C PRO A 24 -12.70 8.13 21.19
N PRO A 25 -11.49 8.22 21.79
CA PRO A 25 -10.26 8.36 21.03
C PRO A 25 -10.12 7.17 20.08
N ARG A 26 -9.70 7.45 18.85
CA ARG A 26 -9.50 6.41 17.84
C ARG A 26 -8.25 5.61 18.16
N PRO A 27 -8.22 4.29 17.88
CA PRO A 27 -7.04 3.46 18.12
C PRO A 27 -5.73 4.06 17.57
N CYS A 28 -5.75 4.60 16.35
CA CYS A 28 -4.57 5.19 15.71
C CYS A 28 -4.11 6.53 16.30
N ASP A 29 -4.93 7.23 17.11
CA ASP A 29 -4.54 8.51 17.73
C ASP A 29 -3.34 8.33 18.70
N SER A 30 -3.18 7.11 19.24
CA SER A 30 -2.07 6.73 20.10
C SER A 30 -0.74 6.48 19.36
N HIS A 31 -0.76 6.53 18.01
CA HIS A 31 0.38 6.21 17.14
C HIS A 31 1.04 4.85 17.49
N PRO A 32 0.28 3.75 17.47
CA PRO A 32 0.75 2.46 17.98
C PRO A 32 1.82 1.81 17.09
N CYS A 33 1.86 2.11 15.79
CA CYS A 33 2.78 1.47 14.85
C CYS A 33 4.20 2.05 14.94
N LEU A 34 5.17 1.19 15.21
CA LEU A 34 6.58 1.57 15.37
C LEU A 34 7.32 1.64 14.03
N HIS A 35 8.52 2.22 14.06
CA HIS A 35 9.49 2.24 12.95
C HIS A 35 8.96 2.79 11.62
N GLY A 36 7.96 3.69 11.64
CA GLY A 36 7.35 4.25 10.44
C GLY A 36 6.26 3.38 9.81
N GLY A 37 5.68 2.43 10.56
CA GLY A 37 4.48 1.71 10.15
C GLY A 37 3.27 2.63 10.01
N THR A 38 2.38 2.29 9.07
CA THR A 38 1.13 3.03 8.83
C THR A 38 -0.01 2.40 9.61
N CYS A 39 -0.76 3.20 10.36
CA CYS A 39 -1.89 2.74 11.16
C CYS A 39 -3.20 2.88 10.39
N GLU A 40 -3.98 1.79 10.32
CA GLU A 40 -5.32 1.75 9.77
C GLU A 40 -6.31 1.46 10.90
N ASP A 41 -7.33 2.31 11.07
CA ASP A 41 -8.38 2.20 12.09
C ASP A 41 -9.60 1.46 11.50
N ASP A 42 -10.04 0.38 12.13
CA ASP A 42 -11.23 -0.39 11.72
C ASP A 42 -12.51 -0.02 12.51
N GLY A 43 -12.41 1.02 13.34
CA GLY A 43 -13.46 1.56 14.19
C GLY A 43 -13.49 1.01 15.61
N ARG A 44 -12.83 -0.14 15.88
CA ARG A 44 -12.76 -0.74 17.23
C ARG A 44 -11.32 -1.09 17.63
N ASP A 45 -10.48 -1.38 16.66
CA ASP A 45 -9.09 -1.78 16.77
C ASP A 45 -8.25 -1.09 15.67
N PHE A 46 -6.97 -1.40 15.63
CA PHE A 46 -6.06 -0.92 14.59
C PHE A 46 -5.28 -2.06 13.95
N THR A 47 -4.87 -1.84 12.70
CA THR A 47 -3.91 -2.69 12.01
C THR A 47 -2.70 -1.86 11.58
N CYS A 48 -1.50 -2.39 11.80
CA CYS A 48 -0.27 -1.76 11.33
C CYS A 48 0.21 -2.38 10.00
N SER A 49 0.33 -1.55 8.98
CA SER A 49 1.09 -1.86 7.78
C SER A 49 2.57 -1.57 8.02
N CYS A 50 3.36 -2.63 8.20
CA CYS A 50 4.77 -2.52 8.58
C CYS A 50 5.69 -2.28 7.38
N PRO A 51 6.74 -1.45 7.54
CA PRO A 51 7.72 -1.24 6.49
C PRO A 51 8.55 -2.51 6.25
N ALA A 52 9.19 -2.57 5.08
CA ALA A 52 10.09 -3.66 4.75
C ALA A 52 11.17 -3.84 5.83
N GLY A 53 11.37 -5.09 6.26
CA GLY A 53 12.28 -5.45 7.35
C GLY A 53 11.64 -5.46 8.74
N LYS A 54 10.35 -5.14 8.87
CA LYS A 54 9.63 -5.10 10.16
C LYS A 54 8.36 -5.96 10.14
N GLY A 55 7.95 -6.41 11.31
CA GLY A 55 6.65 -7.03 11.52
C GLY A 55 6.29 -7.17 12.98
N GLY A 56 5.30 -8.01 13.28
CA GLY A 56 4.59 -7.96 14.55
C GLY A 56 3.35 -7.08 14.47
N ALA A 57 2.53 -7.07 15.53
CA ALA A 57 1.26 -6.34 15.55
C ALA A 57 1.46 -4.83 15.46
N VAL A 58 2.61 -4.34 15.94
CA VAL A 58 2.97 -2.92 15.98
C VAL A 58 4.34 -2.64 15.33
N CYS A 59 4.80 -3.53 14.45
CA CYS A 59 6.08 -3.39 13.73
C CYS A 59 7.33 -3.36 14.65
N GLU A 60 7.24 -4.00 15.81
CA GLU A 60 8.32 -4.06 16.82
C GLU A 60 9.44 -5.04 16.44
N LYS A 61 9.10 -6.09 15.68
CA LYS A 61 10.04 -7.16 15.33
C LYS A 61 10.82 -6.78 14.08
N SER A 62 12.14 -7.03 14.11
CA SER A 62 12.97 -6.99 12.91
C SER A 62 12.90 -8.33 12.20
N ILE A 63 12.52 -8.33 10.93
CA ILE A 63 12.35 -9.54 10.11
C ILE A 63 13.39 -9.52 8.99
N ARG A 64 14.12 -10.63 8.84
CA ARG A 64 14.91 -10.91 7.63
C ARG A 64 14.06 -11.77 6.71
N TYR A 65 13.70 -11.24 5.55
CA TYR A 65 12.96 -11.99 4.53
C TYR A 65 13.95 -12.74 3.64
N PHE A 66 13.73 -14.05 3.49
CA PHE A 66 14.39 -14.85 2.45
C PHE A 66 13.48 -14.97 1.21
N ILE A 67 12.16 -14.92 1.41
CA ILE A 67 11.14 -15.02 0.37
C ILE A 67 10.03 -14.02 0.71
N PRO A 68 9.89 -12.91 -0.02
CA PRO A 68 8.80 -11.97 0.21
C PRO A 68 7.46 -12.56 -0.27
N SER A 69 6.38 -12.24 0.44
CA SER A 69 5.00 -12.57 0.05
C SER A 69 4.25 -11.28 -0.24
N PHE A 70 3.46 -11.26 -1.31
CA PHE A 70 2.77 -10.06 -1.78
C PHE A 70 1.26 -10.27 -1.84
N GLY A 71 0.50 -9.38 -1.21
CA GLY A 71 -0.97 -9.44 -1.10
C GLY A 71 -1.68 -8.36 -1.91
N GLY A 72 -1.32 -8.20 -3.19
CA GLY A 72 -1.95 -7.26 -4.15
C GLY A 72 -1.67 -5.77 -3.93
N LYS A 73 -1.47 -5.33 -2.69
CA LYS A 73 -1.15 -3.92 -2.30
C LYS A 73 0.29 -3.70 -1.86
N SER A 74 1.15 -4.68 -2.06
CA SER A 74 2.54 -4.70 -1.58
C SER A 74 3.49 -4.84 -2.77
N TYR A 75 4.59 -4.10 -2.76
CA TYR A 75 5.63 -4.17 -3.77
C TYR A 75 7.01 -3.94 -3.14
N LEU A 76 8.07 -4.42 -3.82
CA LEU A 76 9.44 -3.99 -3.57
C LEU A 76 9.87 -3.06 -4.70
N ALA A 77 10.34 -1.87 -4.34
CA ALA A 77 10.89 -0.91 -5.28
C ALA A 77 12.39 -0.80 -5.10
N PHE A 78 13.12 -0.99 -6.20
CA PHE A 78 14.57 -0.84 -6.27
C PHE A 78 14.94 0.24 -7.28
N LYS A 79 16.21 0.66 -7.27
CA LYS A 79 16.72 1.57 -8.31
C LYS A 79 16.58 0.92 -9.68
N MET A 80 16.17 1.72 -10.66
CA MET A 80 15.98 1.30 -12.06
C MET A 80 17.23 0.59 -12.59
N MET A 81 17.06 -0.58 -13.20
CA MET A 81 18.15 -1.33 -13.80
C MET A 81 18.64 -0.62 -15.07
N LYS A 82 19.94 -0.38 -15.15
CA LYS A 82 20.59 0.22 -16.33
C LYS A 82 21.15 -0.88 -17.23
N ALA A 83 20.34 -1.29 -18.19
CA ALA A 83 20.64 -2.38 -19.11
C ALA A 83 21.22 -1.89 -20.44
N TYR A 84 22.51 -1.55 -20.47
CA TYR A 84 23.12 -0.99 -21.68
C TYR A 84 23.35 -2.01 -22.81
N HIS A 85 23.47 -3.31 -22.49
CA HIS A 85 23.77 -4.36 -23.50
C HIS A 85 23.05 -5.70 -23.29
N THR A 86 22.88 -6.18 -22.05
CA THR A 86 22.23 -7.48 -21.79
C THR A 86 21.55 -7.47 -20.42
N VAL A 87 20.37 -8.08 -20.33
CA VAL A 87 19.64 -8.30 -19.06
C VAL A 87 19.44 -9.78 -18.87
N ARG A 88 19.73 -10.26 -17.66
CA ARG A 88 19.34 -11.60 -17.21
C ARG A 88 18.43 -11.43 -16.01
N ILE A 89 17.17 -11.82 -16.16
CA ILE A 89 16.18 -11.89 -15.08
C ILE A 89 15.97 -13.37 -14.80
N ALA A 90 16.22 -13.78 -13.57
CA ALA A 90 15.91 -15.10 -13.06
C ALA A 90 15.15 -14.91 -11.74
N MET A 91 14.04 -15.60 -11.58
CA MET A 91 13.24 -15.52 -10.36
C MET A 91 12.51 -16.83 -10.11
N GLU A 92 12.44 -17.22 -8.85
CA GLU A 92 11.53 -18.28 -8.41
C GLU A 92 10.28 -17.64 -7.82
N PHE A 93 9.11 -18.14 -8.19
CA PHE A 93 7.85 -17.60 -7.69
C PHE A 93 6.81 -18.70 -7.45
N ARG A 94 5.89 -18.38 -6.53
CA ARG A 94 4.70 -19.17 -6.25
C ARG A 94 3.53 -18.20 -6.25
N ALA A 95 2.54 -18.44 -7.11
CA ALA A 95 1.38 -17.57 -7.25
C ALA A 95 0.09 -18.32 -6.93
N SER A 96 -0.82 -17.64 -6.24
CA SER A 96 -2.19 -18.11 -6.01
C SER A 96 -3.17 -17.56 -7.05
N GLU A 97 -2.85 -16.42 -7.65
CA GLU A 97 -3.64 -15.76 -8.69
C GLU A 97 -3.04 -16.05 -10.08
N LEU A 98 -3.91 -16.17 -11.08
CA LEU A 98 -3.52 -16.45 -12.46
C LEU A 98 -3.08 -15.20 -13.24
N SER A 99 -3.29 -14.02 -12.68
CA SER A 99 -2.95 -12.75 -13.32
C SER A 99 -2.32 -11.82 -12.30
N GLY A 100 -1.19 -11.20 -12.65
CA GLY A 100 -0.47 -10.34 -11.72
C GLY A 100 0.90 -9.94 -12.25
N LEU A 101 1.44 -8.84 -11.73
CA LEU A 101 2.76 -8.35 -12.11
C LEU A 101 3.84 -9.01 -11.26
N LEU A 102 4.88 -9.57 -11.90
CA LEU A 102 6.04 -10.16 -11.22
C LEU A 102 7.21 -9.18 -11.18
N LEU A 103 7.48 -8.49 -12.29
CA LEU A 103 8.55 -7.51 -12.40
C LEU A 103 8.16 -6.41 -13.38
N TYR A 104 8.51 -5.17 -13.04
CA TYR A 104 8.43 -4.04 -13.96
C TYR A 104 9.65 -3.14 -13.79
N ASN A 105 10.31 -2.83 -14.91
CA ASN A 105 11.38 -1.86 -14.96
C ASN A 105 11.19 -1.00 -16.22
N GLY A 106 10.94 0.29 -16.06
CA GLY A 106 10.68 1.19 -17.17
C GLY A 106 11.16 2.61 -16.90
N GLN A 107 11.47 3.35 -17.96
CA GLN A 107 11.88 4.75 -17.86
C GLN A 107 10.66 5.66 -17.68
N ASN A 108 10.85 6.81 -17.02
CA ASN A 108 9.81 7.81 -16.69
C ASN A 108 9.09 8.45 -17.89
N ARG A 109 9.40 8.05 -19.13
CA ARG A 109 8.72 8.50 -20.36
C ARG A 109 7.99 7.39 -21.11
N GLY A 110 7.93 6.18 -20.56
CA GLY A 110 7.14 5.05 -21.09
C GLY A 110 7.61 4.50 -22.45
N LYS A 111 8.78 4.92 -22.95
CA LYS A 111 9.33 4.39 -24.21
C LYS A 111 9.97 3.03 -24.01
N ASP A 112 10.91 2.96 -23.07
CA ASP A 112 11.66 1.73 -22.80
C ASP A 112 11.17 1.09 -21.51
N PHE A 113 10.81 -0.18 -21.59
CA PHE A 113 10.41 -0.97 -20.45
C PHE A 113 10.69 -2.45 -20.65
N VAL A 114 10.74 -3.17 -19.54
CA VAL A 114 10.65 -4.63 -19.48
C VAL A 114 9.70 -4.99 -18.35
N SER A 115 8.80 -5.94 -18.61
CA SER A 115 7.86 -6.47 -17.64
C SER A 115 7.75 -7.98 -17.74
N LEU A 116 7.70 -8.62 -16.59
CA LEU A 116 7.34 -10.03 -16.46
C LEU A 116 6.03 -10.11 -15.67
N ALA A 117 5.03 -10.79 -16.21
CA ALA A 117 3.71 -10.87 -15.61
C ALA A 117 3.09 -12.25 -15.80
N LEU A 118 2.13 -12.59 -14.95
CA LEU A 118 1.18 -13.66 -15.20
C LEU A 118 -0.03 -13.08 -15.94
N VAL A 119 -0.41 -13.73 -17.03
CA VAL A 119 -1.59 -13.40 -17.84
C VAL A 119 -2.36 -14.68 -18.08
N ASN A 120 -3.53 -14.83 -17.43
CA ASN A 120 -4.37 -16.02 -17.54
C ASN A 120 -3.62 -17.34 -17.26
N GLY A 121 -2.69 -17.32 -16.31
CA GLY A 121 -1.88 -18.46 -15.90
C GLY A 121 -0.57 -18.63 -16.68
N PHE A 122 -0.33 -17.83 -17.72
CA PHE A 122 0.90 -17.92 -18.50
C PHE A 122 1.90 -16.84 -18.10
N VAL A 123 3.19 -17.17 -18.09
CA VAL A 123 4.26 -16.20 -17.85
C VAL A 123 4.50 -15.42 -19.14
N GLU A 124 4.35 -14.11 -19.10
CA GLU A 124 4.51 -13.21 -20.24
C GLU A 124 5.63 -12.21 -19.96
N LEU A 125 6.65 -12.22 -20.82
CA LEU A 125 7.68 -11.20 -20.93
C LEU A 125 7.26 -10.19 -22.01
N ARG A 126 7.07 -8.93 -21.61
CA ARG A 126 6.90 -7.81 -22.54
C ARG A 126 8.07 -6.85 -22.42
N PHE A 127 8.55 -6.33 -23.54
CA PHE A 127 9.64 -5.35 -23.52
C PHE A 127 9.52 -4.38 -24.69
N ASN A 128 10.02 -3.17 -24.50
CA ASN A 128 10.20 -2.17 -25.54
C ASN A 128 11.56 -1.49 -25.34
N THR A 129 12.31 -1.35 -26.43
CA THR A 129 13.64 -0.71 -26.47
C THR A 129 13.70 0.39 -27.52
N GLY A 130 12.56 0.95 -27.90
CA GLY A 130 12.43 2.07 -28.85
C GLY A 130 11.89 1.70 -30.23
N SER A 131 11.76 0.41 -30.58
CA SER A 131 11.26 -0.06 -31.88
C SER A 131 9.83 -0.63 -31.85
N GLY A 132 9.19 -0.65 -30.68
CA GLY A 132 7.89 -1.28 -30.47
C GLY A 132 7.92 -2.31 -29.36
N THR A 133 6.77 -2.90 -29.06
CA THR A 133 6.64 -3.88 -27.97
C THR A 133 6.81 -5.30 -28.49
N GLY A 134 7.83 -6.00 -28.00
CA GLY A 134 7.96 -7.45 -28.12
C GLY A 134 7.20 -8.15 -26.99
N VAL A 135 6.62 -9.31 -27.29
CA VAL A 135 5.91 -10.16 -26.32
C VAL A 135 6.37 -11.61 -26.50
N ILE A 136 6.73 -12.26 -25.40
CA ILE A 136 7.08 -13.68 -25.35
C ILE A 136 6.27 -14.30 -24.21
N THR A 137 5.51 -15.35 -24.51
CA THR A 137 4.65 -16.04 -23.54
C THR A 137 5.11 -17.47 -23.35
N SER A 138 5.04 -17.99 -22.13
CA SER A 138 5.33 -19.39 -21.83
C SER A 138 4.36 -20.31 -22.57
N LYS A 139 4.83 -21.52 -22.93
CA LYS A 139 4.00 -22.52 -23.59
C LYS A 139 3.08 -23.28 -22.63
N VAL A 140 3.45 -23.29 -21.35
CA VAL A 140 2.79 -24.04 -20.29
C VAL A 140 2.31 -23.04 -19.24
N PRO A 141 1.08 -23.20 -18.71
CA PRO A 141 0.60 -22.37 -17.62
C PRO A 141 1.27 -22.75 -16.30
N ILE A 142 1.23 -21.84 -15.34
CA ILE A 142 1.61 -22.13 -13.96
C ILE A 142 0.56 -23.02 -13.29
N GLU A 143 1.01 -23.78 -12.30
CA GLU A 143 0.15 -24.44 -11.34
C GLU A 143 -0.02 -23.56 -10.10
N PRO A 144 -1.25 -23.15 -9.75
CA PRO A 144 -1.49 -22.33 -8.57
C PRO A 144 -0.99 -22.99 -7.30
N GLY A 145 -0.27 -22.22 -6.48
CA GLY A 145 0.27 -22.69 -5.22
C GLY A 145 1.49 -23.61 -5.35
N GLN A 146 2.06 -23.80 -6.55
CA GLN A 146 3.36 -24.46 -6.76
C GLN A 146 4.48 -23.47 -7.06
N TRP A 147 5.72 -23.87 -6.80
CA TRP A 147 6.93 -23.10 -7.12
C TRP A 147 7.34 -23.31 -8.59
N HIS A 148 7.68 -22.22 -9.27
CA HIS A 148 8.17 -22.17 -10.66
C HIS A 148 9.46 -21.34 -10.72
N ALA A 149 10.31 -21.59 -11.72
CA ALA A 149 11.61 -20.92 -11.93
C ALA A 149 11.81 -20.49 -13.39
#